data_AF-R7J0B4-F1
#
_entry.id   AF-R7J0B4-F1
#
_cell.length_a   1.000
_cell.length_b   1.000
_cell.length_c   1.000
_cell.angle_alpha   90.00
_cell.angle_beta   90.00
_cell.angle_gamma   90.00
#
_symmetry.space_group_name_H-M   'P 1'
#
loop_
_entity.id
_entity.type
_entity.pdbx_description
1 polymer ?
#
loop_
_entity_poly.entity_id
_entity_poly.type
_entity_poly.pdbx_seq_one_letter_code
_entity_poly.pdbx_strand_id
1 'polypeptide(L)'
;MIQYNNHRITSDSGKYVRRISDGLTATAIAAMTYNADDYEEVDEMPVSFDEAAYKAAVERLIRERYTVADELGILRQRDTKPEEFAAYNAFAEACKAQAKAMWNVECGMSNEAQTTNASDGK
;
A
#
# COMPACT_ATOMS: atom_id res chain seq x y z
N MET A 1 -0.59 -5.44 25.03
CA MET A 1 -0.65 -6.88 25.33
C MET A 1 -1.89 -7.49 24.70
N ILE A 2 -1.69 -8.59 23.97
CA ILE A 2 -2.78 -9.34 23.33
C ILE A 2 -3.64 -10.02 24.39
N GLN A 3 -4.96 -9.96 24.22
CA GLN A 3 -5.96 -10.57 25.08
C GLN A 3 -6.87 -11.49 24.30
N TYR A 4 -7.45 -12.47 24.99
CA TYR A 4 -8.46 -13.37 24.45
C TYR A 4 -9.72 -13.38 25.29
N ASN A 5 -10.82 -12.95 24.68
CA ASN A 5 -12.13 -12.86 25.32
C ASN A 5 -13.21 -13.26 24.33
N ASN A 6 -14.15 -14.10 24.75
CA ASN A 6 -15.31 -14.51 23.94
C ASN A 6 -14.94 -14.97 22.50
N HIS A 7 -13.94 -15.85 22.38
CA HIS A 7 -13.43 -16.33 21.09
C HIS A 7 -12.88 -15.23 20.18
N ARG A 8 -12.35 -14.15 20.75
CA ARG A 8 -11.75 -13.03 20.03
C ARG A 8 -10.41 -12.66 20.63
N ILE A 9 -9.44 -12.42 19.74
CA ILE A 9 -8.12 -11.87 20.04
C ILE A 9 -8.17 -10.35 19.82
N THR A 10 -7.79 -9.57 20.83
CA THR A 10 -7.81 -8.09 20.84
C THR A 10 -6.56 -7.51 21.50
N SER A 11 -6.21 -6.25 21.24
CA SER A 11 -5.19 -5.54 22.01
C SER A 11 -5.80 -4.85 23.23
N ASP A 12 -5.13 -4.90 24.39
CA ASP A 12 -5.49 -4.11 25.58
C ASP A 12 -5.26 -2.59 25.42
N SER A 13 -4.35 -2.23 24.53
CA SER A 13 -3.87 -0.87 24.31
C SER A 13 -4.61 -0.15 23.18
N GLY A 14 -5.64 -0.79 22.63
CA GLY A 14 -6.42 -0.27 21.51
C GLY A 14 -5.72 -0.38 20.15
N LYS A 15 -4.56 -1.05 20.09
CA LYS A 15 -3.81 -1.30 18.85
C LYS A 15 -4.49 -2.35 17.98
N TYR A 16 -4.03 -2.46 16.73
CA TYR A 16 -4.44 -3.56 15.87
C TYR A 16 -3.73 -4.85 16.27
N VAL A 17 -4.40 -5.97 16.05
CA VAL A 17 -3.81 -7.29 16.15
C VAL A 17 -3.61 -7.82 14.74
N ARG A 18 -2.40 -8.27 14.44
CA ARG A 18 -2.06 -8.95 13.20
C ARG A 18 -1.80 -10.42 13.45
N ARG A 19 -2.44 -11.28 12.68
CA ARG A 19 -2.19 -12.71 12.69
C ARG A 19 -0.95 -13.01 11.83
N ILE A 20 0.01 -13.75 12.39
CA ILE A 20 1.30 -14.00 11.73
C ILE A 20 1.15 -14.95 10.53
N SER A 21 0.20 -15.88 10.58
CA SER A 21 0.06 -16.93 9.55
C SER A 21 -0.37 -16.41 8.17
N ASP A 22 -1.27 -15.42 8.13
CA ASP A 22 -1.84 -14.89 6.89
C ASP A 22 -1.77 -13.35 6.80
N GLY A 23 -1.25 -12.69 7.83
CA GLY A 23 -1.13 -11.25 7.87
C GLY A 23 -2.44 -10.50 8.06
N LEU A 24 -3.54 -11.18 8.44
CA LEU A 24 -4.81 -10.52 8.72
C LEU A 24 -4.65 -9.56 9.89
N THR A 25 -4.90 -8.27 9.66
CA THR A 25 -4.84 -7.22 10.68
C THR A 25 -6.22 -6.66 10.97
N ALA A 26 -6.63 -6.67 12.23
CA ALA A 26 -7.91 -6.11 12.67
C ALA A 26 -7.85 -5.69 14.14
N THR A 27 -8.81 -4.88 14.58
CA THR A 27 -8.97 -4.54 16.02
C THR A 27 -9.43 -5.73 16.85
N ALA A 28 -10.11 -6.70 16.23
CA ALA A 28 -10.50 -7.96 16.84
C ALA A 28 -10.50 -9.10 15.80
N ILE A 29 -9.81 -10.20 16.08
CA ILE A 29 -9.79 -11.40 15.23
C ILE A 29 -10.52 -12.53 15.95
N ALA A 30 -11.51 -13.14 15.30
CA ALA A 30 -12.15 -14.34 15.84
C ALA A 30 -11.16 -15.51 15.84
N ALA A 31 -10.95 -16.12 17.00
CA ALA A 31 -10.10 -17.27 17.18
C ALA A 31 -10.79 -18.29 18.08
N MET A 32 -10.76 -19.56 17.68
CA MET A 32 -11.39 -20.63 18.47
C MET A 32 -10.50 -21.10 19.63
N THR A 33 -9.21 -20.81 19.57
CA THR A 33 -8.19 -21.15 20.57
C THR A 33 -7.29 -19.96 20.83
N TYR A 34 -6.78 -19.84 22.06
CA TYR A 34 -5.86 -18.78 22.45
C TYR A 34 -4.40 -19.22 22.35
N ASN A 35 -3.67 -18.66 21.39
CA ASN A 35 -2.22 -18.76 21.27
C ASN A 35 -1.68 -17.35 21.00
N ALA A 36 -1.04 -16.72 21.98
CA ALA A 36 -0.52 -15.36 21.81
C ALA A 36 0.58 -15.30 20.73
N ASP A 37 1.38 -16.36 20.60
CA ASP A 37 2.51 -16.44 19.66
C ASP A 37 2.09 -16.41 18.18
N ASP A 38 0.81 -16.65 17.88
CA ASP A 38 0.26 -16.58 16.51
C ASP A 38 -0.11 -15.14 16.09
N TYR A 39 0.04 -14.18 17.01
CA TYR A 39 -0.42 -12.80 16.82
C TYR A 39 0.62 -11.78 17.31
N GLU A 40 0.66 -10.63 16.65
CA GLU A 40 1.46 -9.48 17.04
C GLU A 40 0.58 -8.22 17.16
N GLU A 41 0.96 -7.31 18.04
CA GLU A 41 0.34 -5.98 18.09
C GLU A 41 1.01 -5.08 17.08
N VAL A 42 0.19 -4.41 16.26
CA VAL A 42 0.63 -3.46 15.26
C VAL A 42 -0.06 -2.13 15.52
N ASP A 43 0.72 -1.05 15.50
CA ASP A 43 0.19 0.29 15.75
C ASP A 43 -0.74 0.76 14.63
N GLU A 44 -0.51 0.30 13.39
CA GLU A 44 -1.23 0.74 12.20
C GLU A 44 -1.80 -0.45 11.41
N MET A 45 -3.03 -0.28 10.90
CA MET A 45 -3.58 -1.21 9.92
C MET A 45 -2.80 -1.02 8.61
N PRO A 46 -2.27 -2.09 7.99
CA PRO A 46 -1.59 -1.95 6.72
C PRO A 46 -2.56 -1.35 5.71
N VAL A 47 -2.19 -0.21 5.14
CA VAL A 47 -3.00 0.45 4.12
C VAL A 47 -3.12 -0.51 2.94
N SER A 48 -4.36 -0.89 2.62
CA SER A 48 -4.64 -1.76 1.49
C SER A 48 -4.09 -1.10 0.24
N PHE A 49 -3.08 -1.69 -0.39
CA PHE A 49 -2.55 -1.21 -1.65
C PHE A 49 -3.65 -1.29 -2.70
N ASP A 50 -4.18 -0.13 -3.11
CA ASP A 50 -5.14 -0.07 -4.20
C ASP A 50 -4.37 -0.20 -5.53
N GLU A 51 -4.31 -1.43 -6.02
CA GLU A 51 -3.64 -1.74 -7.27
C GLU A 51 -4.23 -0.97 -8.46
N ALA A 52 -5.53 -0.65 -8.43
CA ALA A 52 -6.18 0.11 -9.49
C ALA A 52 -5.73 1.57 -9.47
N ALA A 53 -5.70 2.20 -8.29
CA ALA A 53 -5.19 3.56 -8.13
C ALA A 53 -3.70 3.65 -8.51
N TYR A 54 -2.89 2.66 -8.11
CA TYR A 54 -1.49 2.58 -8.51
C TYR A 54 -1.32 2.49 -10.03
N LYS A 55 -2.05 1.58 -10.69
CA LYS A 55 -2.00 1.43 -12.16
C LYS A 55 -2.42 2.72 -12.87
N ALA A 56 -3.48 3.38 -12.40
CA ALA A 56 -3.93 4.65 -12.95
C ALA A 56 -2.88 5.77 -12.77
N ALA A 57 -2.19 5.82 -11.63
CA ALA A 57 -1.12 6.78 -11.39
C ALA A 57 0.07 6.54 -12.34
N VAL A 58 0.50 5.29 -12.50
CA VAL A 58 1.56 4.93 -13.44
C VAL A 58 1.17 5.29 -14.88
N GLU A 59 -0.05 4.94 -15.30
CA GLU A 59 -0.53 5.29 -16.63
C GLU A 59 -0.52 6.80 -16.85
N ARG A 60 -1.05 7.58 -15.91
CA ARG A 60 -1.03 9.06 -16.01
C ARG A 60 0.38 9.59 -16.22
N LEU A 61 1.36 9.10 -15.46
CA LEU A 61 2.76 9.52 -15.58
C LEU A 61 3.35 9.15 -16.94
N ILE A 62 3.02 7.96 -17.47
CA ILE A 62 3.49 7.56 -18.81
C ILE A 62 2.87 8.45 -19.89
N ARG A 63 1.58 8.79 -19.75
CA ARG A 63 0.82 9.63 -20.69
C ARG A 63 1.31 11.07 -20.79
N GLU A 64 2.08 11.56 -19.81
CA GLU A 64 2.74 12.87 -19.89
C GLU A 64 3.78 12.94 -21.01
N ARG A 65 4.33 11.78 -21.40
CA ARG A 65 5.43 11.70 -22.38
C ARG A 65 5.10 10.87 -23.62
N TYR A 66 4.31 9.81 -23.48
CA TYR A 66 4.01 8.89 -24.57
C TYR A 66 2.50 8.73 -24.76
N THR A 67 2.06 8.82 -26.01
CA THR A 67 0.70 8.42 -26.36
C THR A 67 0.61 6.89 -26.44
N VAL A 68 -0.63 6.36 -26.41
CA VAL A 68 -0.88 4.92 -26.60
C VAL A 68 -0.27 4.42 -27.92
N ALA A 69 -0.37 5.24 -28.97
CA ALA A 69 0.16 4.88 -30.29
C ALA A 69 1.69 4.82 -30.30
N ASP A 70 2.36 5.75 -29.60
CA ASP A 70 3.82 5.76 -29.48
C ASP A 70 4.31 4.53 -28.74
N GLU A 71 3.69 4.20 -27.60
CA GLU A 71 4.02 2.99 -26.84
C GLU A 71 3.85 1.73 -27.69
N LEU A 72 2.73 1.61 -28.40
CA LEU A 72 2.48 0.47 -29.27
C LEU A 72 3.53 0.36 -30.39
N GLY A 73 3.96 1.50 -30.93
CA GLY A 73 5.05 1.57 -31.91
C GLY A 73 6.38 1.08 -31.34
N ILE A 74 6.76 1.58 -30.16
CA ILE A 74 7.99 1.20 -29.46
C ILE A 74 7.98 -0.29 -29.10
N LEU A 75 6.86 -0.81 -28.59
CA LEU A 75 6.71 -2.21 -28.22
C LEU A 75 6.83 -3.16 -29.41
N ARG A 76 6.29 -2.78 -30.58
CA ARG A 76 6.43 -3.55 -31.83
C ARG A 76 7.86 -3.56 -32.35
N GLN A 77 8.59 -2.46 -32.12
CA GLN A 77 9.96 -2.30 -32.58
C GLN A 77 11.00 -2.78 -31.55
N ARG A 78 10.57 -3.42 -30.46
CA ARG A 78 11.44 -3.87 -29.36
C ARG A 78 12.70 -4.59 -29.85
N ASP A 79 12.55 -5.51 -30.79
CA ASP A 79 13.65 -6.35 -31.26
C ASP A 79 14.45 -5.68 -32.41
N THR A 80 13.85 -4.69 -33.09
CA THR A 80 14.48 -3.94 -34.19
C THR A 80 15.19 -2.65 -33.75
N LYS A 81 14.79 -2.10 -32.60
CA LYS A 81 15.33 -0.86 -32.02
C LYS A 81 15.43 -1.01 -30.49
N PRO A 82 16.33 -1.87 -30.01
CA PRO A 82 16.42 -2.19 -28.59
C PRO A 82 16.77 -0.97 -27.73
N GLU A 83 17.53 -0.01 -28.24
CA GLU A 83 17.81 1.27 -27.59
C GLU A 83 16.56 2.13 -27.33
N GLU A 84 15.64 2.25 -28.31
CA GLU A 84 14.38 3.00 -28.12
C GLU A 84 13.49 2.30 -27.09
N PHE A 85 13.41 0.98 -27.14
CA PHE A 85 12.68 0.20 -26.14
C PHE A 85 13.32 0.31 -24.75
N ALA A 86 14.65 0.24 -24.64
CA ALA A 86 15.35 0.36 -23.37
C ALA A 86 15.11 1.72 -22.72
N ALA A 87 15.10 2.81 -23.51
CA ALA A 87 14.78 4.14 -23.03
C ALA A 87 13.34 4.24 -22.51
N TYR A 88 12.38 3.69 -23.26
CA TYR A 88 10.98 3.60 -22.83
C TYR A 88 10.83 2.77 -21.54
N ASN A 89 11.45 1.59 -21.48
CA ASN A 89 11.36 0.71 -20.33
C ASN A 89 11.96 1.34 -19.07
N ALA A 90 13.10 2.03 -19.18
CA ALA A 90 13.69 2.78 -18.08
C ALA A 90 12.76 3.89 -17.58
N PHE A 91 12.07 4.59 -18.49
CA PHE A 91 11.09 5.59 -18.12
C PHE A 91 9.86 4.98 -17.42
N ALA A 92 9.31 3.89 -17.93
CA ALA A 92 8.18 3.19 -17.31
C ALA A 92 8.51 2.69 -15.89
N GLU A 93 9.72 2.16 -15.67
CA GLU A 93 10.18 1.77 -14.32
C GLU A 93 10.33 2.99 -13.39
N ALA A 94 10.80 4.14 -13.89
CA ALA A 94 10.84 5.37 -13.12
C ALA A 94 9.41 5.84 -12.71
N CYS A 95 8.43 5.76 -13.62
CA CYS A 95 7.03 6.08 -13.33
C CYS A 95 6.46 5.15 -12.24
N LYS A 96 6.77 3.85 -12.28
CA LYS A 96 6.37 2.89 -11.23
C LYS A 96 6.94 3.23 -9.87
N ALA A 97 8.22 3.62 -9.82
CA ALA A 97 8.88 4.04 -8.59
C ALA A 97 8.25 5.33 -8.04
N GLN A 98 7.96 6.30 -8.92
CA GLN A 98 7.31 7.55 -8.56
C GLN A 98 5.88 7.34 -8.03
N ALA A 99 5.07 6.52 -8.70
CA ALA A 99 3.72 6.19 -8.24
C ALA A 99 3.73 5.51 -6.86
N LYS A 100 4.72 4.64 -6.61
CA LYS A 100 4.90 4.01 -5.29
C LYS A 100 5.33 5.01 -4.22
N ALA A 101 6.19 5.98 -4.57
CA ALA A 101 6.58 7.05 -3.66
C ALA A 101 5.40 7.97 -3.32
N MET A 102 4.58 8.34 -4.32
CA MET A 102 3.34 9.10 -4.11
C MET A 102 2.39 8.37 -3.18
N TRP A 103 2.19 7.07 -3.38
CA TRP A 103 1.37 6.22 -2.50
C TRP A 103 1.86 6.26 -1.05
N ASN A 104 3.17 6.11 -0.83
CA ASN A 104 3.75 6.17 0.51
C ASN A 104 3.61 7.55 1.16
N VAL A 105 3.69 8.63 0.38
CA VAL A 105 3.50 10.00 0.87
C VAL A 105 2.02 10.26 1.20
N GLU A 106 1.08 9.89 0.33
CA GLU A 106 -0.35 10.04 0.59
C GLU A 106 -0.80 9.24 1.82
N CYS A 107 -0.28 8.01 1.97
CA CYS A 107 -0.45 7.19 3.16
C CYS A 107 0.16 7.83 4.42
N GLY A 108 1.33 8.46 4.31
CA GLY A 108 1.99 9.17 5.42
C GLY A 108 1.27 10.47 5.81
N MET A 109 0.69 11.20 4.86
CA MET A 109 -0.05 12.45 5.10
C MET A 109 -1.41 12.23 5.77
N SER A 110 -2.07 11.08 5.54
CA SER A 110 -3.26 10.68 6.29
C SER A 110 -3.01 10.48 7.79
N ASN A 111 -1.76 10.25 8.21
CA ASN A 111 -1.39 10.03 9.61
C ASN A 111 -1.14 11.34 10.38
N GLU A 112 -0.75 12.44 9.72
CA GLU A 112 -0.54 13.74 10.39
C GLU A 112 -1.83 14.55 10.58
N ALA A 113 -2.84 14.35 9.73
CA ALA A 113 -4.08 15.13 9.79
C ALA A 113 -5.01 14.78 10.97
N GLN A 114 -4.72 13.72 11.74
CA GLN A 114 -5.56 13.28 12.86
C GLN A 114 -5.10 13.74 14.25
N THR A 115 -3.91 14.34 14.38
CA THR A 115 -3.35 14.72 15.71
C THR A 115 -3.68 16.13 16.17
N THR A 116 -4.39 16.94 15.39
CA THR A 116 -4.64 18.37 15.72
C THR A 116 -6.05 18.71 16.22
N ASN A 117 -6.96 17.74 16.37
CA ASN A 117 -8.32 17.98 16.86
C ASN A 117 -8.61 17.38 18.25
N ALA A 118 -7.66 17.48 19.19
CA ALA A 118 -7.88 17.08 20.58
C ALA A 118 -7.30 18.09 21.58
N SER A 119 -7.63 19.37 21.43
CA SER A 119 -7.54 20.33 22.54
C SER A 119 -8.35 21.58 22.22
N ASP A 120 -9.65 21.57 22.49
CA ASP A 120 -10.36 22.76 22.99
C ASP A 120 -11.76 22.36 23.45
N GLY A 121 -11.91 22.27 24.76
CA GLY A 121 -13.15 21.89 25.44
C GLY A 121 -13.06 22.20 26.91
N LYS A 122 -13.21 23.50 27.21
CA LYS A 122 -13.39 24.18 28.51
C LYS A 122 -13.92 23.33 29.67
#